data_AF-A0A938SXR6-F1
#
_entry.id   AF-A0A938SXR6-F1
#
_cell.length_a   1.000
_cell.length_b   1.000
_cell.length_c   1.000
_cell.angle_alpha   90.00
_cell.angle_beta   90.00
_cell.angle_gamma   90.00
#
_symmetry.space_group_name_H-M   'P 1'
#
loop_
_entity.id
_entity.type
_entity.pdbx_description
1 polymer ?
#
loop_
_entity_poly.entity_id
_entity_poly.type
_entity_poly.pdbx_seq_one_letter_code
_entity_poly.pdbx_strand_id
1 'polypeptide(L)' 'GHSIGREDHGPGANLDDLETREERRLIEGVAFSIEPGIYTADWGLRTEVNALHWQGALLVSGELQATPELLLA' A
#
# COMPACT_ATOMS: atom_id res chain seq x y z
N GLY A 1 -3.43 -2.46 -2.14
CA GLY A 1 -2.25 -1.61 -2.30
C GLY A 1 -1.70 -1.79 -3.69
N HIS A 2 -1.07 -0.77 -4.25
CA HIS A 2 -0.57 -0.78 -5.62
C HIS A 2 0.96 -0.79 -5.66
N SER A 3 1.53 -1.34 -6.74
CA SER A 3 2.96 -1.18 -7.00
C SER A 3 3.31 0.28 -7.23
N ILE A 4 4.51 0.68 -6.80
CA ILE A 4 5.04 2.04 -6.93
C ILE A 4 6.33 1.96 -7.74
N GLY A 5 6.44 2.79 -8.76
CA GLY A 5 7.62 2.86 -9.63
C GLY A 5 7.91 4.28 -10.06
N ARG A 6 8.02 4.50 -11.37
CA ARG A 6 8.04 5.86 -11.94
C ARG A 6 6.65 6.52 -11.96
N GLU A 7 5.63 5.69 -11.84
CA GLU A 7 4.22 6.05 -11.74
C GLU A 7 3.75 5.62 -10.34
N ASP A 8 2.82 6.38 -9.77
CA ASP A 8 2.26 6.09 -8.45
C ASP A 8 1.61 4.70 -8.47
N HIS A 9 0.75 4.42 -9.46
CA HIS A 9 0.17 3.10 -9.71
C HIS A 9 0.92 2.42 -10.87
N GLY A 10 2.03 1.76 -10.55
CA GLY A 10 2.92 1.15 -11.54
C GLY A 10 2.48 -0.21 -12.08
N PRO A 11 3.23 -0.77 -13.04
CA PRO A 11 2.94 -2.07 -13.66
C PRO A 11 3.42 -3.30 -12.85
N GLY A 12 3.99 -3.09 -11.67
CA GLY A 12 4.50 -4.16 -10.79
C GLY A 12 3.38 -4.94 -10.08
N ALA A 13 3.79 -5.84 -9.18
CA ALA A 13 2.87 -6.63 -8.37
C ALA A 13 2.12 -5.75 -7.36
N ASN A 14 0.81 -5.92 -7.28
CA ASN A 14 -0.05 -5.23 -6.33
C ASN A 14 -0.27 -6.08 -5.07
N LEU A 15 -0.62 -5.46 -3.95
CA LEU A 15 -1.13 -6.20 -2.80
C LEU A 15 -2.65 -6.29 -2.94
N ASP A 16 -3.10 -7.26 -3.72
CA ASP A 16 -4.50 -7.43 -4.08
C ASP A 16 -4.90 -8.91 -4.19
N ASP A 17 -6.02 -9.23 -3.54
CA ASP A 17 -6.79 -10.47 -3.74
C ASP A 17 -8.30 -10.15 -3.60
N LEU A 18 -8.68 -8.88 -3.78
CA LEU A 18 -10.06 -8.40 -3.69
C LEU A 18 -10.59 -8.05 -5.09
N GLU A 19 -9.89 -7.21 -5.84
CA GLU A 19 -10.28 -6.82 -7.20
C GLU A 19 -9.78 -7.85 -8.21
N THR A 20 -8.53 -8.29 -8.04
CA THR A 20 -7.85 -9.31 -8.84
C THR A 20 -7.07 -10.26 -7.94
N ARG A 21 -6.96 -11.53 -8.34
CA ARG A 21 -6.05 -12.47 -7.70
C ARG A 21 -4.63 -12.18 -8.17
N GLU A 22 -3.83 -11.51 -7.36
CA GLU A 22 -2.43 -11.27 -7.69
C GLU A 22 -1.60 -12.56 -7.61
N GLU A 23 -1.02 -12.98 -8.73
CA GLU A 23 -0.13 -14.14 -8.79
C GLU A 23 1.34 -13.75 -9.00
N ARG A 24 1.62 -12.47 -9.29
CA ARG A 24 2.99 -11.97 -9.44
C ARG A 24 3.69 -11.95 -8.09
N ARG A 25 4.97 -12.31 -8.09
CA ARG A 25 5.79 -12.33 -6.88
C ARG A 25 6.32 -10.93 -6.55
N LEU A 26 6.37 -10.62 -5.26
CA LEU A 26 7.15 -9.49 -4.75
C LEU A 26 8.64 -9.84 -4.86
N ILE A 27 9.26 -9.46 -5.97
CA ILE A 27 10.70 -9.68 -6.21
C ILE A 27 11.54 -8.60 -5.54
N GLU A 28 12.84 -8.86 -5.42
CA GLU A 28 13.81 -7.89 -4.90
C GLU A 28 13.74 -6.56 -5.68
N GLY A 29 13.74 -5.43 -4.98
CA GLY A 29 13.75 -4.07 -5.54
C GLY A 29 12.38 -3.46 -5.88
N VAL A 30 11.28 -4.17 -5.64
CA VAL A 30 9.93 -3.62 -5.87
C VAL A 30 9.45 -2.80 -4.68
N ALA A 31 8.77 -1.69 -4.97
CA ALA A 31 8.07 -0.88 -4.00
C ALA A 31 6.56 -0.95 -4.22
N PHE A 32 5.79 -0.79 -3.15
CA PHE A 32 4.32 -0.81 -3.17
C PHE A 32 3.73 -0.11 -1.93
N SER A 33 2.47 0.32 -2.04
CA SER A 33 1.70 0.81 -0.90
C SER A 33 1.08 -0.34 -0.10
N ILE A 34 1.06 -0.20 1.22
CA ILE A 34 0.25 -1.02 2.14
C ILE A 34 -0.79 -0.07 2.72
N GLU A 35 -2.02 -0.19 2.23
CA GLU A 35 -3.05 0.83 2.44
C GLU A 35 -4.43 0.26 2.80
N PRO A 36 -4.55 -0.59 3.85
CA PRO A 36 -5.83 -1.14 4.23
C PRO A 36 -6.80 -0.02 4.66
N GLY A 37 -8.05 -0.15 4.22
CA GLY A 37 -9.12 0.76 4.61
C GLY A 37 -10.41 0.04 4.95
N ILE A 38 -11.20 0.65 5.84
CA ILE A 38 -12.56 0.24 6.19
C ILE A 38 -13.47 1.42 5.92
N TYR A 39 -14.53 1.18 5.17
CA TYR A 39 -15.50 2.19 4.78
C TYR A 39 -16.90 1.72 5.16
N THR A 40 -17.64 2.59 5.82
CA THR A 40 -19.05 2.42 6.20
C THR A 40 -19.89 3.48 5.49
N ALA A 41 -21.20 3.52 5.76
CA ALA A 41 -22.07 4.56 5.21
C ALA A 41 -21.72 5.97 5.74
N ASP A 42 -21.21 6.05 6.97
CA ASP A 42 -21.06 7.33 7.69
C ASP A 42 -19.61 7.82 7.74
N TRP A 43 -18.64 6.90 7.67
CA TRP A 43 -17.22 7.23 7.77
C TRP A 43 -16.34 6.21 7.07
N GLY A 44 -15.12 6.63 6.74
CA GLY A 44 -14.05 5.78 6.26
C GLY A 44 -12.75 6.04 7.02
N LEU A 45 -11.95 5.00 7.20
CA LEU A 45 -10.60 5.09 7.73
C LEU A 45 -9.68 4.28 6.83
N ARG A 46 -8.56 4.89 6.42
CA ARG A 46 -7.47 4.22 5.72
C ARG A 46 -6.17 4.63 6.37
N THR A 47 -5.29 3.67 6.57
CA THR A 47 -3.89 3.91 6.93
C THR A 47 -3.05 3.54 5.74
N GLU A 48 -1.98 4.27 5.47
CA GLU A 48 -1.10 3.99 4.34
C GLU A 48 0.36 4.19 4.72
N VAL A 49 1.17 3.21 4.35
CA VAL A 49 2.64 3.28 4.35
C VAL A 49 3.16 2.72 3.04
N ASN A 50 4.37 3.12 2.66
CA ASN A 50 5.06 2.56 1.52
C ASN A 50 6.10 1.54 1.98
N ALA A 51 6.33 0.49 1.20
CA ALA A 51 7.34 -0.51 1.51
C ALA A 51 8.19 -0.81 0.29
N LEU A 52 9.48 -1.05 0.52
CA LEU A 52 10.45 -1.52 -0.47
C LEU A 52 10.94 -2.91 -0.03
N HIS A 53 10.79 -3.91 -0.90
CA HIS A 53 11.41 -5.22 -0.70
C HIS A 53 12.88 -5.15 -1.09
N TRP A 54 13.78 -5.20 -0.11
CA TRP A 54 15.22 -5.03 -0.32
C TRP A 54 16.04 -5.91 0.62
N GLN A 55 16.98 -6.65 0.04
CA GLN A 55 17.93 -7.56 0.66
C GLN A 55 17.24 -8.59 1.58
N GLY A 56 16.11 -9.12 1.13
CA GLY A 56 15.30 -10.07 1.89
C GLY A 56 14.58 -9.46 3.11
N ALA A 57 14.51 -8.14 3.19
CA ALA A 57 13.77 -7.41 4.20
C ALA A 57 12.71 -6.49 3.54
N LEU A 58 11.72 -6.07 4.33
CA LEU A 58 10.81 -4.99 3.96
C LEU A 58 11.25 -3.71 4.66
N LEU A 59 11.66 -2.72 3.86
CA LEU A 59 11.97 -1.38 4.34
C LEU A 59 10.71 -0.53 4.23
N VAL A 60 10.12 -0.19 5.37
CA VAL A 60 8.91 0.65 5.43
C VAL A 60 9.30 2.12 5.45
N SER A 61 8.62 2.93 4.65
CA SER A 61 8.71 4.39 4.64
C SER A 61 7.36 5.02 4.92
N GLY A 62 7.41 6.22 5.52
CA GLY A 62 6.25 6.87 6.14
C GLY A 62 6.37 6.89 7.67
N GLU A 63 5.64 7.81 8.29
CA GLU A 63 5.60 7.93 9.74
C GLU A 63 4.57 6.97 10.35
N LEU A 64 4.78 6.60 11.61
CA LEU A 64 3.77 5.86 12.38
C LEU A 64 2.56 6.77 12.61
N GLN A 65 1.43 6.41 11.99
CA GLN A 65 0.17 7.12 12.17
C GLN A 65 -0.47 6.69 13.50
N ALA A 66 -0.25 7.47 14.56
CA ALA A 66 -0.75 7.18 15.90
C ALA A 66 -2.19 7.66 16.14
N THR A 67 -2.65 8.65 15.38
CA THR A 67 -3.98 9.23 15.49
C THR A 67 -4.60 9.41 14.11
N PRO A 68 -5.89 9.09 13.91
CA PRO A 68 -6.58 9.40 12.67
C PRO A 68 -6.64 10.91 12.45
N GLU A 69 -6.32 11.34 11.25
CA GLU A 69 -6.59 12.71 10.79
C GLU A 69 -7.81 12.71 9.87
N LEU A 70 -8.70 13.69 10.07
CA LEU A 70 -9.82 13.88 9.17
C LEU A 70 -9.30 14.47 7.86
N LEU A 71 -9.18 13.64 6.83
CA LEU A 71 -8.99 14.13 5.47
C LEU A 71 -10.31 14.79 5.05
N LEU A 72 -10.30 16.12 4.94
CA LEU A 72 -11.49 16.93 4.67
C LEU A 72 -12.21 16.44 3.40
N ALA A 73 -13.54 16.42 3.48
CA ALA A 73 -14.47 16.13 2.38
C ALA A 73 -14.51 17.26 1.35
#